data_AF-A0A257GWK4-F1
#
_entry.id   AF-A0A257GWK4-F1
#
_cell.length_a   1.000
_cell.length_b   1.000
_cell.length_c   1.000
_cell.angle_alpha   90.00
_cell.angle_beta   90.00
_cell.angle_gamma   90.00
#
_symmetry.space_group_name_H-M   'P 1'
#
loop_
_entity.id
_entity.type
_entity.pdbx_description
1 polymer ?
#
loop_
_entity_poly.entity_id
_entity_poly.type
_entity_poly.pdbx_seq_one_letter_code
_entity_poly.pdbx_strand_id
1 'polypeptide(L)'
;MATSRITKLKRQHDAVQAELEPAIEAQSKFTRMAITACETLEVEVTEAVSTIDPQPGLHGKELISWLCKGIEARTRVWCPPHIGTTGSGPWPIDEFDALLDSMGFGLAYLPNPELTCIVVGTEGWDENGLSEQVFDRDGSNLMVLSQAMFIAGVLKNANPLLELSQTELLALGRTHQALAYLIERGFDWSFESNSDTITEWEPSGELAEVSPLRLAGYTVAANGPDDEGRREKLDGVVLDRTPKGLELPADRRRWGASDASLRHTR
;
A
#
# COMPACT_ATOMS: atom_id res chain seq x y z
N MET A 1 7.34 64.15 -23.12
CA MET A 1 7.26 63.60 -21.75
C MET A 1 7.32 62.07 -21.69
N ALA A 2 6.80 61.32 -22.66
CA ALA A 2 6.78 59.84 -22.64
C ALA A 2 8.18 59.18 -22.63
N THR A 3 9.16 59.77 -23.34
CA THR A 3 10.52 59.24 -23.45
C THR A 3 11.29 59.19 -22.12
N SER A 4 11.09 60.16 -21.23
CA SER A 4 11.75 60.21 -19.90
C SER A 4 11.24 59.11 -18.94
N ARG A 5 9.95 58.78 -19.02
CA ARG A 5 9.36 57.68 -18.23
C ARG A 5 9.89 56.32 -18.67
N ILE A 6 10.06 56.12 -19.97
CA ILE A 6 10.57 54.85 -20.53
C ILE A 6 12.02 54.60 -20.11
N THR A 7 12.89 55.62 -20.13
CA THR A 7 14.28 55.47 -19.66
C THR A 7 14.36 55.20 -18.16
N LYS A 8 13.47 55.80 -17.36
CA LYS A 8 13.40 55.55 -15.92
C LYS A 8 12.97 54.11 -15.61
N LEU A 9 11.97 53.61 -16.32
CA LEU A 9 11.49 52.23 -16.16
C LEU A 9 12.53 51.19 -16.59
N LYS A 10 13.26 51.42 -17.69
CA LYS A 10 14.35 50.53 -18.09
C LYS A 10 15.45 50.44 -17.03
N ARG A 11 15.89 51.57 -16.48
CA ARG A 11 16.88 51.56 -15.39
C ARG A 11 16.40 50.84 -14.13
N GLN A 12 15.11 50.94 -13.79
CA GLN A 12 14.54 50.21 -12.67
C GLN A 12 14.47 48.71 -12.94
N HIS A 13 14.09 48.32 -14.16
CA HIS A 13 14.09 46.92 -14.58
C HIS A 13 15.50 46.31 -14.54
N ASP A 14 16.49 47.02 -15.09
CA ASP A 14 17.88 46.55 -15.10
C ASP A 14 18.46 46.44 -13.68
N ALA A 15 18.08 47.35 -12.77
CA ALA A 15 18.48 47.29 -11.37
C ALA A 15 17.85 46.09 -10.63
N VAL A 16 16.55 45.84 -10.85
CA VAL A 16 15.86 44.68 -10.27
C VAL A 16 16.43 43.37 -10.81
N GLN A 17 16.75 43.32 -12.11
CA GLN A 17 17.31 42.14 -12.72
C GLN A 17 18.73 41.84 -12.21
N ALA A 18 19.55 42.88 -12.00
CA ALA A 18 20.88 42.75 -11.40
C ALA A 18 20.86 42.25 -9.95
N GLU A 19 19.77 42.48 -9.19
CA GLU A 19 19.58 41.92 -7.85
C GLU A 19 18.97 40.51 -7.84
N LEU A 20 18.12 40.19 -8.83
CA LEU A 20 17.42 38.92 -8.91
C LEU A 20 18.33 37.76 -9.35
N GLU A 21 19.24 38.01 -10.29
CA GLU A 21 20.15 37.02 -10.87
C GLU A 21 21.09 36.36 -9.82
N PRO A 22 21.78 37.12 -8.94
CA PRO A 22 22.59 36.51 -7.87
C PRO A 22 21.74 35.81 -6.81
N ALA A 23 20.49 36.24 -6.58
CA ALA A 23 19.58 35.59 -5.63
C ALA A 23 19.13 34.20 -6.12
N ILE A 24 18.82 34.07 -7.42
CA ILE A 24 18.49 32.78 -8.06
C ILE A 24 19.69 31.83 -8.02
N GLU A 25 20.89 32.35 -8.26
CA GLU A 25 22.12 31.56 -8.21
C GLU A 25 22.43 31.07 -6.78
N ALA A 26 22.27 31.94 -5.78
CA ALA A 26 22.41 31.59 -4.37
C ALA A 26 21.39 30.51 -3.94
N GLN A 27 20.13 30.64 -4.37
CA GLN A 27 19.10 29.66 -4.05
C GLN A 27 19.36 28.32 -4.72
N SER A 28 19.77 28.33 -5.99
CA SER A 28 20.14 27.10 -6.73
C SER A 28 21.32 26.38 -6.08
N LYS A 29 22.30 27.13 -5.57
CA LYS A 29 23.44 26.57 -4.81
C LYS A 29 22.98 25.95 -3.49
N PHE A 30 22.07 26.61 -2.76
CA PHE A 30 21.51 26.07 -1.52
C PHE A 30 20.74 24.77 -1.75
N THR A 31 19.91 24.71 -2.80
CA THR A 31 19.16 23.49 -3.14
C THR A 31 20.07 22.33 -3.49
N ARG A 32 21.15 22.57 -4.26
CA ARG A 32 22.13 21.52 -4.56
C ARG A 32 22.85 21.02 -3.31
N MET A 33 23.21 21.93 -2.39
CA MET A 33 23.82 21.55 -1.11
C MET A 33 22.86 20.71 -0.26
N ALA A 34 21.58 21.07 -0.22
CA ALA A 34 20.56 20.31 0.51
C ALA A 34 20.36 18.90 -0.08
N ILE A 35 20.28 18.78 -1.41
CA ILE A 35 20.18 17.48 -2.09
C ILE A 35 21.41 16.61 -1.77
N THR A 36 22.62 17.18 -1.90
CA THR A 36 23.85 16.45 -1.62
C THR A 36 23.91 15.99 -0.15
N ALA A 37 23.44 16.83 0.78
CA ALA A 37 23.36 16.50 2.20
C ALA A 37 22.35 15.36 2.48
N CYS A 38 21.21 15.34 1.79
CA CYS A 38 20.26 14.23 1.89
C CYS A 38 20.86 12.93 1.33
N GLU A 39 21.50 12.99 0.16
CA GLU A 39 22.16 11.81 -0.44
C GLU A 39 23.27 11.26 0.47
N THR A 40 24.06 12.14 1.12
CA THR A 40 25.09 11.70 2.08
C THR A 40 24.46 11.08 3.34
N LEU A 41 23.38 11.65 3.87
CA LEU A 41 22.66 11.07 5.00
C LEU A 41 22.03 9.71 4.66
N GLU A 42 21.50 9.53 3.44
CA GLU A 42 20.98 8.24 2.99
C GLU A 42 22.07 7.17 2.92
N VAL A 43 23.27 7.52 2.42
CA VAL A 43 24.43 6.63 2.41
C VAL A 43 24.89 6.32 3.83
N GLU A 44 25.03 7.32 4.71
CA GLU A 44 25.42 7.12 6.10
C GLU A 44 24.42 6.26 6.88
N VAL A 45 23.11 6.43 6.64
CA VAL A 45 22.07 5.59 7.22
C VAL A 45 22.15 4.16 6.68
N THR A 46 22.39 3.99 5.38
CA THR A 46 22.52 2.66 4.76
C THR A 46 23.77 1.93 5.29
N GLU A 47 24.89 2.64 5.41
CA GLU A 47 26.12 2.12 6.01
C GLU A 47 25.91 1.80 7.50
N ALA A 48 25.28 2.70 8.26
CA ALA A 48 24.97 2.46 9.67
C ALA A 48 24.09 1.22 9.86
N VAL A 49 23.04 1.06 9.05
CA VAL A 49 22.18 -0.14 9.05
C VAL A 49 22.95 -1.40 8.67
N SER A 50 23.88 -1.32 7.71
CA SER A 50 24.73 -2.45 7.33
C SER A 50 25.77 -2.86 8.38
N THR A 51 26.17 -1.93 9.25
CA THR A 51 27.13 -2.18 10.35
C THR A 51 26.47 -2.63 11.66
N ILE A 52 25.14 -2.54 11.75
CA ILE A 52 24.41 -3.23 12.80
C ILE A 52 24.44 -4.72 12.44
N ASP A 53 25.40 -5.43 13.02
CA ASP A 53 25.37 -6.89 13.09
C ASP A 53 23.95 -7.29 13.51
N PRO A 54 23.20 -8.06 12.73
CA PRO A 54 21.89 -8.51 13.14
C PRO A 54 22.14 -9.32 14.40
N GLN A 55 21.87 -8.71 15.56
CA GLN A 55 21.71 -9.42 16.82
C GLN A 55 20.90 -10.69 16.48
N PRO A 56 21.25 -11.87 17.00
CA PRO A 56 20.43 -13.05 16.80
C PRO A 56 19.10 -12.77 17.47
N GLY A 57 18.20 -12.11 16.74
CA GLY A 57 16.90 -11.72 17.22
C GLY A 57 16.08 -12.99 17.41
N LEU A 58 14.80 -12.80 17.67
CA LEU A 58 13.78 -13.87 17.65
C LEU A 58 13.75 -14.72 16.36
N HIS A 59 14.61 -14.41 15.38
CA HIS A 59 14.76 -14.96 14.05
C HIS A 59 15.58 -16.25 14.03
N GLY A 60 16.25 -16.61 15.14
CA GLY A 60 16.97 -17.88 15.25
C GLY A 60 16.02 -19.07 15.17
N LYS A 61 16.25 -19.99 14.22
CA LYS A 61 15.46 -21.22 14.01
C LYS A 61 15.25 -22.03 15.28
N GLU A 62 16.30 -22.18 16.08
CA GLU A 62 16.25 -22.95 17.33
C GLU A 62 15.34 -22.30 18.37
N LEU A 63 15.38 -20.96 18.46
CA LEU A 63 14.57 -20.20 19.41
C LEU A 63 13.10 -20.26 19.02
N ILE A 64 12.77 -20.08 17.73
CA ILE A 64 11.37 -20.13 17.29
C ILE A 64 10.79 -21.53 17.40
N SER A 65 11.57 -22.56 17.06
CA SER A 65 11.18 -23.96 17.26
C SER A 65 10.96 -24.27 18.74
N TRP A 66 11.80 -23.73 19.63
CA TRP A 66 11.63 -23.87 21.07
C TRP A 66 10.37 -23.16 21.59
N LEU A 67 10.10 -21.93 21.13
CA LEU A 67 8.90 -21.16 21.51
C LEU A 67 7.61 -21.83 21.03
N CYS A 68 7.63 -22.41 19.83
CA CYS A 68 6.49 -23.09 19.24
C CYS A 68 6.34 -24.55 19.70
N LYS A 69 7.23 -25.03 20.57
CA LYS A 69 7.25 -26.44 20.99
C LYS A 69 5.95 -26.81 21.71
N GLY A 70 5.29 -27.86 21.21
CA GLY A 70 4.04 -28.37 21.78
C GLY A 70 2.79 -27.56 21.39
N ILE A 71 2.94 -26.58 20.50
CA ILE A 71 1.80 -25.92 19.86
C ILE A 71 1.32 -26.78 18.69
N GLU A 72 0.01 -26.93 18.57
CA GLU A 72 -0.61 -27.72 17.51
C GLU A 72 -1.67 -26.88 16.79
N ALA A 73 -1.71 -26.95 15.46
CA ALA A 73 -2.62 -26.20 14.61
C ALA A 73 -4.08 -26.36 15.02
N ARG A 74 -4.49 -27.59 15.38
CA ARG A 74 -5.87 -27.89 15.84
C ARG A 74 -6.32 -27.10 17.08
N THR A 75 -5.38 -26.56 17.86
CA THR A 75 -5.68 -25.75 19.05
C THR A 75 -5.82 -24.26 18.73
N ARG A 76 -5.56 -23.85 17.48
CA ARG A 76 -5.58 -22.46 17.02
C ARG A 76 -6.89 -22.14 16.29
N VAL A 77 -7.94 -21.92 17.07
CA VAL A 77 -9.31 -21.68 16.55
C VAL A 77 -9.40 -20.46 15.62
N TRP A 78 -8.54 -19.46 15.83
CA TRP A 78 -8.53 -18.25 15.02
C TRP A 78 -7.95 -18.45 13.61
N CYS A 79 -7.19 -19.53 13.40
CA CYS A 79 -6.46 -19.78 12.17
C CYS A 79 -7.01 -21.04 11.46
N PRO A 80 -7.26 -21.00 10.14
CA PRO A 80 -7.65 -22.21 9.41
C PRO A 80 -6.53 -23.26 9.44
N PRO A 81 -6.89 -24.55 9.35
CA PRO A 81 -5.89 -25.63 9.36
C PRO A 81 -5.02 -25.65 8.10
N HIS A 82 -5.50 -25.10 6.98
CA HIS A 82 -4.74 -24.95 5.74
C HIS A 82 -4.36 -23.49 5.53
N ILE A 83 -3.09 -23.26 5.24
CA ILE A 83 -2.50 -21.93 5.05
C ILE A 83 -1.63 -21.91 3.80
N GLY A 84 -1.65 -20.79 3.08
CA GLY A 84 -0.68 -20.51 2.02
C GLY A 84 0.55 -19.83 2.60
N THR A 85 1.74 -20.17 2.10
CA THR A 85 2.98 -19.49 2.47
C THR A 85 3.72 -19.05 1.22
N THR A 86 4.37 -17.88 1.26
CA THR A 86 5.21 -17.41 0.16
C THR A 86 6.24 -16.39 0.63
N GLY A 87 7.46 -16.48 0.11
CA GLY A 87 8.57 -15.58 0.45
C GLY A 87 9.24 -15.85 1.80
N SER A 88 10.45 -15.33 1.95
CA SER A 88 11.29 -15.44 3.14
C SER A 88 11.32 -14.14 3.93
N GLY A 89 11.59 -14.22 5.23
CA GLY A 89 11.75 -13.07 6.11
C GLY A 89 10.61 -12.95 7.13
N PRO A 90 10.90 -13.02 8.45
CA PRO A 90 12.24 -13.07 9.03
C PRO A 90 12.91 -14.45 8.96
N TRP A 91 12.18 -15.51 8.62
CA TRP A 91 12.73 -16.85 8.49
C TRP A 91 12.78 -17.27 7.01
N PRO A 92 13.77 -18.08 6.60
CA PRO A 92 13.76 -18.71 5.28
C PRO A 92 12.48 -19.53 5.10
N ILE A 93 11.85 -19.43 3.93
CA ILE A 93 10.56 -20.07 3.67
C ILE A 93 10.58 -21.57 3.94
N ASP A 94 11.64 -22.28 3.54
CA ASP A 94 11.78 -23.72 3.78
C ASP A 94 11.81 -24.07 5.28
N GLU A 95 12.42 -23.23 6.10
CA GLU A 95 12.47 -23.43 7.55
C GLU A 95 11.16 -23.07 8.23
N PHE A 96 10.50 -22.02 7.73
CA PHE A 96 9.20 -21.60 8.19
C PHE A 96 8.14 -22.66 7.87
N ASP A 97 8.12 -23.18 6.66
CA ASP A 97 7.22 -24.24 6.21
C ASP A 97 7.44 -25.52 7.03
N ALA A 98 8.71 -25.92 7.26
CA ALA A 98 9.02 -27.07 8.10
C ALA A 98 8.53 -26.88 9.55
N LEU A 99 8.61 -25.65 10.09
CA LEU A 99 8.07 -25.33 11.41
C LEU A 99 6.55 -25.47 11.43
N LEU A 100 5.85 -24.91 10.44
CA LEU A 100 4.39 -24.99 10.32
C LEU A 100 3.87 -26.41 10.19
N ASP A 101 4.53 -27.22 9.35
CA ASP A 101 4.24 -28.65 9.18
C ASP A 101 4.44 -29.40 10.49
N SER A 102 5.50 -29.10 11.26
CA SER A 102 5.73 -29.70 12.58
C SER A 102 4.64 -29.38 13.61
N MET A 103 3.93 -28.25 13.44
CA MET A 103 2.77 -27.87 14.24
C MET A 103 1.46 -28.48 13.71
N GLY A 104 1.47 -29.10 12.53
CA GLY A 104 0.32 -29.75 11.91
C GLY A 104 -0.56 -28.81 11.08
N PHE A 105 -0.03 -27.69 10.58
CA PHE A 105 -0.72 -26.89 9.56
C PHE A 105 -0.56 -27.56 8.18
N GLY A 106 -1.64 -27.61 7.41
CA GLY A 106 -1.59 -28.02 6.01
C GLY A 106 -1.10 -26.87 5.15
N LEU A 107 -0.01 -27.07 4.42
CA LEU A 107 0.53 -26.06 3.52
C LEU A 107 -0.05 -26.25 2.12
N ALA A 108 -0.46 -25.14 1.49
CA ALA A 108 -0.91 -25.15 0.11
C ALA A 108 -0.20 -24.07 -0.72
N TYR A 109 -0.02 -24.36 -2.00
CA TYR A 109 0.56 -23.43 -2.96
C TYR A 109 -0.47 -22.38 -3.41
N LEU A 110 0.04 -21.21 -3.77
CA LEU A 110 -0.73 -20.12 -4.35
C LEU A 110 -0.72 -20.24 -5.90
N PRO A 111 -1.79 -19.82 -6.60
CA PRO A 111 -3.10 -19.47 -6.06
C PRO A 111 -3.92 -20.71 -5.68
N ASN A 112 -4.74 -20.61 -4.63
CA ASN A 112 -5.70 -21.62 -4.21
C ASN A 112 -6.99 -20.97 -3.66
N PRO A 113 -8.14 -21.14 -4.32
CA PRO A 113 -9.40 -20.47 -3.94
C PRO A 113 -9.95 -20.90 -2.58
N GLU A 114 -9.52 -22.05 -2.04
CA GLU A 114 -9.95 -22.54 -0.75
C GLU A 114 -9.20 -21.91 0.43
N LEU A 115 -8.06 -21.26 0.17
CA LEU A 115 -7.25 -20.63 1.22
C LEU A 115 -7.88 -19.35 1.75
N THR A 116 -8.10 -19.30 3.06
CA THR A 116 -8.58 -18.10 3.77
C THR A 116 -7.49 -17.42 4.59
N CYS A 117 -6.27 -17.96 4.58
CA CYS A 117 -5.12 -17.42 5.29
C CYS A 117 -3.85 -17.61 4.46
N ILE A 118 -3.11 -16.52 4.28
CA ILE A 118 -1.82 -16.47 3.59
C ILE A 118 -0.81 -15.84 4.52
N VAL A 119 0.36 -16.45 4.61
CA VAL A 119 1.50 -15.92 5.34
C VAL A 119 2.59 -15.54 4.34
N VAL A 120 2.96 -14.27 4.33
CA VAL A 120 3.95 -13.71 3.41
C VAL A 120 5.26 -13.41 4.14
N GLY A 121 6.38 -13.70 3.50
CA GLY A 121 7.71 -13.23 3.89
C GLY A 121 7.99 -11.83 3.32
N THR A 122 9.05 -11.21 3.84
CA THR A 122 9.47 -9.87 3.41
C THR A 122 10.01 -9.83 1.98
N GLU A 123 10.67 -10.89 1.51
CA GLU A 123 11.34 -10.95 0.20
C GLU A 123 11.10 -12.28 -0.52
N GLY A 124 11.28 -12.31 -1.84
CA GLY A 124 11.18 -13.54 -2.64
C GLY A 124 9.79 -14.20 -2.63
N TRP A 125 8.74 -13.43 -2.33
CA TRP A 125 7.35 -13.87 -2.41
C TRP A 125 6.87 -13.85 -3.86
N ASP A 126 5.94 -14.76 -4.17
CA ASP A 126 5.33 -14.90 -5.49
C ASP A 126 4.27 -13.81 -5.69
N GLU A 127 4.65 -12.74 -6.39
CA GLU A 127 3.79 -11.59 -6.64
C GLU A 127 2.55 -11.94 -7.46
N ASN A 128 2.70 -12.79 -8.48
CA ASN A 128 1.59 -13.20 -9.34
C ASN A 128 0.63 -14.08 -8.56
N GLY A 129 1.15 -15.11 -7.88
CA GLY A 129 0.32 -16.00 -7.06
C GLY A 129 -0.40 -15.26 -5.93
N LEU A 130 0.25 -14.30 -5.28
CA LEU A 130 -0.39 -13.47 -4.24
C LEU A 130 -1.48 -12.57 -4.84
N SER A 131 -1.21 -11.93 -5.98
CA SER A 131 -2.16 -11.01 -6.61
C SER A 131 -3.39 -11.74 -7.16
N GLU A 132 -3.19 -12.90 -7.80
CA GLU A 132 -4.26 -13.79 -8.26
C GLU A 132 -5.09 -14.29 -7.08
N GLN A 133 -4.44 -14.69 -5.98
CA GLN A 133 -5.14 -15.16 -4.80
C GLN A 133 -6.02 -14.08 -4.15
N VAL A 134 -5.54 -12.84 -4.08
CA VAL A 134 -6.33 -11.72 -3.54
C VAL A 134 -7.48 -11.39 -4.48
N PHE A 135 -7.24 -11.39 -5.80
CA PHE A 135 -8.27 -11.14 -6.81
C PHE A 135 -9.37 -12.20 -6.80
N ASP A 136 -9.02 -13.49 -6.74
CA ASP A 136 -9.97 -14.61 -6.69
C ASP A 136 -10.88 -14.55 -5.45
N ARG A 137 -10.46 -13.82 -4.43
CA ARG A 137 -11.13 -13.71 -3.14
C ARG A 137 -11.74 -12.35 -2.87
N ASP A 138 -11.75 -11.45 -3.85
CA ASP A 138 -12.34 -10.11 -3.72
C ASP A 138 -13.76 -10.21 -3.12
N GLY A 139 -13.98 -9.55 -1.97
CA GLY A 139 -15.21 -9.64 -1.17
C GLY A 139 -15.30 -10.79 -0.14
N SER A 140 -14.23 -11.56 0.11
CA SER A 140 -14.21 -12.63 1.13
C SER A 140 -13.14 -12.42 2.21
N ASN A 141 -13.38 -12.96 3.41
CA ASN A 141 -12.49 -12.88 4.59
C ASN A 141 -11.13 -13.58 4.35
N LEU A 142 -10.22 -12.96 3.59
CA LEU A 142 -8.86 -13.43 3.38
C LEU A 142 -7.92 -12.77 4.39
N MET A 143 -7.29 -13.56 5.26
CA MET A 143 -6.23 -13.09 6.13
C MET A 143 -4.90 -13.10 5.38
N VAL A 144 -4.26 -11.95 5.23
CA VAL A 144 -2.85 -11.88 4.79
C VAL A 144 -1.99 -11.36 5.93
N LEU A 145 -1.02 -12.17 6.36
CA LEU A 145 -0.18 -11.93 7.54
C LEU A 145 1.30 -11.98 7.16
N SER A 146 2.15 -11.18 7.79
CA SER A 146 3.60 -11.49 7.74
C SER A 146 3.91 -12.75 8.55
N GLN A 147 5.03 -13.41 8.24
CA GLN A 147 5.54 -14.52 9.05
C GLN A 147 5.62 -14.16 10.55
N ALA A 148 6.10 -12.96 10.89
CA ALA A 148 6.22 -12.50 12.27
C ALA A 148 4.86 -12.32 12.96
N MET A 149 3.88 -11.73 12.27
CA MET A 149 2.51 -11.60 12.77
C MET A 149 1.88 -12.97 13.01
N PHE A 150 2.05 -13.89 12.06
CA PHE A 150 1.52 -15.23 12.18
C PHE A 150 2.05 -15.94 13.42
N ILE A 151 3.37 -15.95 13.63
CA ILE A 151 3.96 -16.57 14.81
C ILE A 151 3.51 -15.90 16.11
N ALA A 152 3.42 -14.57 16.15
CA ALA A 152 2.88 -13.86 17.30
C ALA A 152 1.43 -14.31 17.62
N GLY A 153 0.59 -14.47 16.59
CA GLY A 153 -0.78 -14.99 16.75
C GLY A 153 -0.81 -16.44 17.21
N VAL A 154 0.10 -17.28 16.73
CA VAL A 154 0.24 -18.68 17.16
C VAL A 154 0.67 -18.76 18.63
N LEU A 155 1.60 -17.91 19.08
CA LEU A 155 2.07 -17.88 20.46
C LEU A 155 0.98 -17.35 21.42
N LYS A 156 0.26 -16.31 21.02
CA LYS A 156 -0.83 -15.71 21.82
C LYS A 156 -2.15 -16.48 21.73
N ASN A 157 -2.29 -17.36 20.75
CA ASN A 157 -3.55 -17.98 20.36
C ASN A 157 -4.68 -16.93 20.10
N ALA A 158 -4.32 -15.86 19.41
CA ALA A 158 -5.23 -14.76 19.08
C ALA A 158 -4.99 -14.27 17.64
N ASN A 159 -6.04 -13.79 16.96
CA ASN A 159 -5.92 -13.23 15.62
C ASN A 159 -5.16 -11.88 15.69
N PRO A 160 -3.97 -11.76 15.07
CA PRO A 160 -3.19 -10.53 15.10
C PRO A 160 -3.92 -9.31 14.52
N LEU A 161 -4.83 -9.53 13.55
CA LEU A 161 -5.58 -8.47 12.89
C LEU A 161 -6.66 -7.85 13.78
N LEU A 162 -7.09 -8.55 14.83
CA LEU A 162 -8.05 -8.04 15.81
C LEU A 162 -7.38 -7.39 17.03
N GLU A 163 -6.11 -7.71 17.26
CA GLU A 163 -5.32 -7.20 18.39
C GLU A 163 -4.63 -5.88 18.05
N LEU A 164 -4.34 -5.63 16.76
CA LEU A 164 -3.64 -4.44 16.29
C LEU A 164 -4.65 -3.43 15.72
N SER A 165 -4.44 -2.16 16.02
CA SER A 165 -5.19 -1.08 15.39
C SER A 165 -4.81 -0.94 13.91
N GLN A 166 -5.71 -0.36 13.10
CA GLN A 166 -5.45 -0.11 11.68
C GLN A 166 -4.17 0.70 11.46
N THR A 167 -3.87 1.67 12.31
CA THR A 167 -2.63 2.46 12.25
C THR A 167 -1.38 1.61 12.46
N GLU A 168 -1.43 0.66 13.40
CA GLU A 168 -0.31 -0.27 13.67
C GLU A 168 -0.12 -1.27 12.53
N LEU A 169 -1.22 -1.80 11.98
CA LEU A 169 -1.17 -2.68 10.81
C LEU A 169 -0.57 -1.97 9.59
N LEU A 170 -0.99 -0.73 9.32
CA LEU A 170 -0.42 0.07 8.23
C LEU A 170 1.06 0.40 8.47
N ALA A 171 1.45 0.71 9.70
CA ALA A 171 2.85 0.97 10.05
C ALA A 171 3.73 -0.27 9.83
N LEU A 172 3.28 -1.44 10.27
CA LEU A 172 3.95 -2.72 10.02
C LEU A 172 4.02 -3.03 8.53
N GLY A 173 2.89 -2.89 7.82
CA GLY A 173 2.79 -3.20 6.40
C GLY A 173 3.73 -2.36 5.55
N ARG A 174 3.88 -1.05 5.85
CA ARG A 174 4.81 -0.16 5.13
C ARG A 174 6.28 -0.58 5.23
N THR A 175 6.66 -1.28 6.29
CA THR A 175 8.05 -1.76 6.48
C THR A 175 8.31 -3.14 5.86
N HIS A 176 7.28 -3.81 5.34
CA HIS A 176 7.34 -5.18 4.84
C HIS A 176 6.93 -5.23 3.37
N GLN A 177 7.85 -5.58 2.46
CA GLN A 177 7.64 -5.36 1.02
C GLN A 177 6.34 -5.98 0.47
N ALA A 178 6.04 -7.24 0.82
CA ALA A 178 4.80 -7.89 0.38
C ALA A 178 3.53 -7.20 0.90
N LEU A 179 3.56 -6.69 2.14
CA LEU A 179 2.39 -6.03 2.74
C LEU A 179 2.26 -4.59 2.21
N ALA A 180 3.39 -3.90 2.00
CA ALA A 180 3.42 -2.59 1.36
C ALA A 180 2.84 -2.66 -0.06
N TYR A 181 3.22 -3.68 -0.84
CA TYR A 181 2.67 -3.97 -2.16
C TYR A 181 1.14 -4.09 -2.15
N LEU A 182 0.59 -4.80 -1.15
CA LEU A 182 -0.85 -4.96 -0.96
C LEU A 182 -1.52 -3.64 -0.57
N ILE A 183 -0.94 -2.87 0.36
CA ILE A 183 -1.46 -1.56 0.78
C ILE A 183 -1.56 -0.60 -0.41
N GLU A 184 -0.52 -0.55 -1.24
CA GLU A 184 -0.47 0.34 -2.41
C GLU A 184 -1.57 0.06 -3.43
N ARG A 185 -2.05 -1.20 -3.49
CA ARG A 185 -3.12 -1.66 -4.37
C ARG A 185 -4.50 -1.68 -3.72
N GLY A 186 -4.61 -1.10 -2.53
CA GLY A 186 -5.89 -0.95 -1.83
C GLY A 186 -6.37 -2.22 -1.13
N PHE A 187 -5.46 -3.16 -0.79
CA PHE A 187 -5.82 -4.29 0.06
C PHE A 187 -6.30 -3.78 1.42
N ASP A 188 -7.45 -4.28 1.86
CA ASP A 188 -8.05 -3.90 3.13
C ASP A 188 -7.96 -5.05 4.15
N TRP A 189 -7.40 -4.75 5.32
CA TRP A 189 -7.36 -5.65 6.48
C TRP A 189 -8.61 -5.52 7.38
N SER A 190 -9.62 -4.76 6.98
CA SER A 190 -10.86 -4.63 7.76
C SER A 190 -11.59 -5.98 7.85
N PHE A 191 -11.38 -6.68 8.97
CA PHE A 191 -12.18 -7.84 9.37
C PHE A 191 -13.52 -7.38 9.97
N GLU A 192 -14.27 -6.55 9.23
CA GLU A 192 -15.65 -6.24 9.58
C GLU A 192 -16.58 -7.07 8.71
N SER A 193 -17.47 -7.82 9.36
CA SER A 193 -18.39 -8.78 8.73
C SER A 193 -19.41 -8.18 7.77
N ASN A 194 -19.32 -6.89 7.43
CA ASN A 194 -20.13 -6.16 6.45
C ASN A 194 -19.42 -4.85 6.08
N SER A 195 -18.27 -4.90 5.40
CA SER A 195 -17.81 -3.69 4.72
C SER A 195 -18.67 -3.49 3.48
N ASP A 196 -19.65 -2.57 3.55
CA ASP A 196 -20.31 -1.98 2.37
C ASP A 196 -19.32 -1.14 1.51
N THR A 197 -18.03 -1.25 1.79
CA THR A 197 -16.95 -0.63 1.03
C THR A 197 -16.63 -1.58 -0.10
N ILE A 198 -17.03 -1.19 -1.32
CA ILE A 198 -16.56 -1.83 -2.55
C ILE A 198 -15.09 -1.46 -2.68
N THR A 199 -14.21 -2.27 -2.09
CA THR A 199 -12.76 -2.19 -2.29
C THR A 199 -12.44 -3.05 -3.50
N GLU A 200 -12.68 -2.52 -4.70
CA GLU A 200 -12.37 -3.24 -5.94
C GLU A 200 -10.84 -3.45 -6.00
N TRP A 201 -10.39 -4.69 -5.76
CA TRP A 201 -8.97 -5.03 -5.79
C TRP A 201 -8.47 -5.03 -7.22
N GLU A 202 -7.42 -4.24 -7.48
CA GLU A 202 -6.80 -4.20 -8.79
C GLU A 202 -5.32 -4.64 -8.73
N PRO A 203 -5.00 -5.82 -9.28
CA PRO A 203 -3.62 -6.35 -9.33
C PRO A 203 -2.61 -5.41 -10.00
N SER A 204 -3.03 -4.70 -11.06
CA SER A 204 -2.15 -3.88 -11.90
C SER A 204 -1.96 -2.44 -11.41
N GLY A 205 -2.85 -1.91 -10.57
CA GLY A 205 -2.87 -0.49 -10.17
C GLY A 205 -3.11 0.52 -11.31
N GLU A 206 -3.35 0.05 -12.53
CA GLU A 206 -3.62 0.87 -13.72
C GLU A 206 -4.99 1.57 -13.63
N LEU A 207 -6.01 0.95 -13.03
CA LEU A 207 -7.35 1.49 -12.82
C LEU A 207 -7.37 2.65 -11.83
N ALA A 208 -6.48 2.68 -10.85
CA ALA A 208 -6.33 3.86 -10.01
C ALA A 208 -5.96 5.11 -10.84
N GLU A 209 -5.16 4.94 -11.90
CA GLU A 209 -4.75 6.01 -12.83
C GLU A 209 -5.83 6.37 -13.87
N VAL A 210 -6.70 5.43 -14.25
CA VAL A 210 -7.81 5.66 -15.21
C VAL A 210 -9.20 5.80 -14.57
N SER A 211 -9.28 5.90 -13.23
CA SER A 211 -10.58 6.00 -12.56
C SER A 211 -11.36 7.26 -12.95
N PRO A 212 -12.70 7.20 -13.01
CA PRO A 212 -13.55 8.35 -13.33
C PRO A 212 -13.27 9.59 -12.45
N LEU A 213 -12.95 9.36 -11.18
CA LEU A 213 -12.61 10.40 -10.22
C LEU A 213 -11.24 11.02 -10.48
N ARG A 214 -10.22 10.20 -10.79
CA ARG A 214 -8.89 10.66 -11.16
C ARG A 214 -8.92 11.47 -12.46
N LEU A 215 -9.69 11.02 -13.45
CA LEU A 215 -9.92 11.74 -14.72
C LEU A 215 -10.66 13.07 -14.51
N ALA A 216 -11.57 13.14 -13.52
CA ALA A 216 -12.20 14.40 -13.09
C ALA A 216 -11.28 15.30 -12.24
N GLY A 217 -10.02 14.91 -12.06
CA GLY A 217 -9.01 15.64 -11.29
C GLY A 217 -9.31 15.64 -9.78
N TYR A 218 -10.00 14.62 -9.27
CA TYR A 218 -10.21 14.43 -7.85
C TYR A 218 -8.94 13.84 -7.22
N THR A 219 -8.46 14.44 -6.13
CA THR A 219 -7.31 13.93 -5.37
C THR A 219 -7.57 14.07 -3.87
N VAL A 220 -7.13 13.08 -3.09
CA VAL A 220 -7.28 13.06 -1.62
C VAL A 220 -6.02 13.60 -0.91
N ALA A 221 -5.04 14.10 -1.67
CA ALA A 221 -3.81 14.66 -1.13
C ALA A 221 -4.08 15.97 -0.37
N ALA A 222 -3.15 16.40 0.47
CA ALA A 222 -3.26 17.63 1.29
C ALA A 222 -3.48 18.93 0.46
N ASN A 223 -3.21 18.88 -0.85
CA ASN A 223 -3.46 19.97 -1.81
C ASN A 223 -4.67 19.71 -2.72
N GLY A 224 -5.57 18.82 -2.30
CA GLY A 224 -6.80 18.50 -3.03
C GLY A 224 -7.84 19.62 -2.98
N PRO A 225 -8.95 19.46 -3.73
CA PRO A 225 -10.06 20.41 -3.70
C PRO A 225 -10.62 20.58 -2.29
N ASP A 226 -11.13 21.78 -1.98
CA ASP A 226 -11.89 22.03 -0.76
C ASP A 226 -13.23 21.26 -0.76
N ASP A 227 -13.97 21.29 0.35
CA ASP A 227 -15.18 20.48 0.49
C ASP A 227 -16.26 20.81 -0.55
N GLU A 228 -16.31 22.05 -1.04
CA GLU A 228 -17.21 22.48 -2.10
C GLU A 228 -16.75 21.97 -3.47
N GLY A 229 -15.47 22.14 -3.81
CA GLY A 229 -14.89 21.59 -5.04
C GLY A 229 -14.87 20.06 -5.08
N ARG A 230 -14.82 19.39 -3.92
CA ARG A 230 -15.01 17.94 -3.80
C ARG A 230 -16.44 17.55 -4.15
N ARG A 231 -17.45 18.23 -3.58
CA ARG A 231 -18.86 17.96 -3.92
C ARG A 231 -19.14 18.22 -5.38
N GLU A 232 -18.66 19.32 -5.95
CA GLU A 232 -18.86 19.61 -7.37
C GLU A 232 -18.24 18.53 -8.28
N LYS A 233 -17.04 18.05 -7.96
CA LYS A 233 -16.39 16.95 -8.70
C LYS A 233 -17.11 15.62 -8.52
N LEU A 234 -17.58 15.32 -7.32
CA LEU A 234 -18.33 14.10 -7.04
C LEU A 234 -19.72 14.12 -7.72
N ASP A 235 -20.44 15.23 -7.61
CA ASP A 235 -21.73 15.46 -8.27
C ASP A 235 -21.57 15.41 -9.80
N GLY A 236 -20.50 15.98 -10.35
CA GLY A 236 -20.18 15.89 -11.78
C GLY A 236 -19.81 14.49 -12.27
N VAL A 237 -19.40 13.58 -11.40
CA VAL A 237 -19.10 12.17 -11.75
C VAL A 237 -20.31 11.26 -11.52
N VAL A 238 -21.14 11.58 -10.52
CA VAL A 238 -22.30 10.76 -10.10
C VAL A 238 -23.60 11.17 -10.82
N LEU A 239 -23.82 12.47 -11.05
CA LEU A 239 -25.04 12.99 -11.68
C LEU A 239 -24.88 13.20 -13.19
N ASP A 240 -23.68 13.58 -13.64
CA ASP A 240 -23.39 13.74 -15.05
C ASP A 240 -23.07 12.36 -15.64
N ARG A 241 -23.92 11.92 -16.58
CA ARG A 241 -23.78 10.61 -17.22
C ARG A 241 -22.46 10.59 -18.00
N THR A 242 -21.45 9.96 -17.41
CA THR A 242 -20.09 9.71 -17.94
C THR A 242 -19.17 10.94 -17.89
N PRO A 243 -18.15 10.94 -17.01
CA PRO A 243 -17.10 11.96 -17.03
C PRO A 243 -16.43 12.10 -18.39
N LYS A 244 -16.04 13.33 -18.75
CA LYS A 244 -15.27 13.60 -19.97
C LYS A 244 -13.96 12.78 -19.93
N GLY A 245 -13.80 11.87 -20.90
CA GLY A 245 -12.68 10.94 -20.98
C GLY A 245 -13.08 9.46 -20.99
N LEU A 246 -14.29 9.11 -20.55
CA LEU A 246 -14.83 7.75 -20.52
C LEU A 246 -15.81 7.50 -21.70
N GLU A 247 -15.42 7.97 -22.89
CA GLU A 247 -16.27 7.90 -24.09
C GLU A 247 -16.28 6.52 -24.75
N LEU A 248 -15.34 5.65 -24.38
CA LEU A 248 -15.24 4.31 -24.96
C LEU A 248 -16.36 3.39 -24.42
N PRO A 249 -16.96 2.53 -25.26
CA PRO A 249 -17.98 1.56 -24.83
C PRO A 249 -17.50 0.55 -23.78
N ALA A 250 -16.18 0.33 -23.66
CA ALA A 250 -15.58 -0.50 -22.62
C ALA A 250 -15.62 0.20 -21.26
N ASP A 251 -15.26 1.49 -21.22
CA ASP A 251 -15.27 2.32 -20.02
C ASP A 251 -16.68 2.51 -19.44
N ARG A 252 -17.68 2.66 -20.31
CA ARG A 252 -19.09 2.73 -19.90
C ARG A 252 -19.63 1.43 -19.33
N ARG A 253 -19.15 0.28 -19.82
CA ARG A 253 -19.50 -1.03 -19.25
C ARG A 253 -18.80 -1.26 -17.91
N ARG A 254 -17.60 -0.72 -17.76
CA ARG A 254 -16.74 -0.89 -16.59
C ARG A 254 -17.13 0.02 -15.42
N TRP A 255 -17.45 1.28 -15.71
CA TRP A 255 -17.70 2.33 -14.70
C TRP A 255 -19.11 2.93 -14.73
N GLY A 256 -19.91 2.62 -15.76
CA GLY A 256 -21.29 3.08 -15.86
C GLY A 256 -22.23 2.21 -15.04
N ALA A 257 -23.39 2.78 -14.65
CA ALA A 257 -24.44 2.00 -14.02
C ALA A 257 -24.84 0.82 -14.92
N SER A 258 -24.74 -0.41 -14.39
CA SER A 258 -25.41 -1.54 -15.01
C SER A 258 -26.91 -1.24 -15.04
N ASP A 259 -27.59 -1.55 -16.15
CA ASP A 259 -29.03 -1.33 -16.36
C ASP A 259 -29.96 -1.91 -15.26
N ALA A 260 -29.40 -2.58 -14.25
CA ALA A 260 -30.11 -3.14 -13.10
C ALA A 260 -30.54 -2.10 -12.04
N SER A 261 -29.85 -0.96 -11.89
CA SER A 261 -30.17 0.02 -10.83
C SER A 261 -31.35 0.96 -11.15
N LEU A 262 -31.86 0.95 -12.38
CA LEU A 262 -33.01 1.77 -12.79
C LEU A 262 -34.38 1.17 -12.41
N ARG A 263 -34.42 0.09 -11.63
CA ARG A 263 -35.68 -0.58 -11.23
C ARG A 263 -36.08 -0.39 -9.77
N HIS A 264 -35.65 0.65 -9.07
CA HIS A 264 -36.30 1.02 -7.81
C HIS A 264 -36.41 2.53 -7.65
N THR A 265 -37.43 3.10 -8.30
CA THR A 265 -38.08 4.34 -7.83
C THR A 265 -39.44 4.47 -8.52
N ARG A 266 -40.48 4.08 -7.79
CA ARG A 266 -41.84 4.64 -7.90
C ARG A 266 -42.36 4.86 -6.50
#